data_AF-A0A6P2M8V5-F1
#
_entry.id   AF-A0A6P2M8V5-F1
#
_cell.length_a   1.000
_cell.length_b   1.000
_cell.length_c   1.000
_cell.angle_alpha   90.00
_cell.angle_beta   90.00
_cell.angle_gamma   90.00
#
_symmetry.space_group_name_H-M   'P 1'
#
loop_
_entity.id
_entity.type
_entity.pdbx_description
1 polymer ?
#
loop_
_entity_poly.entity_id
_entity_poly.type
_entity_poly.pdbx_seq_one_letter_code
_entity_poly.pdbx_strand_id
1 'polypeptide(L)'
;MWAPVDLQVYASACLRRYCDANGVSHAAIDALLAHLDAIAVARSLPEWASQGALLELNGRGDPVPPGVESALPDGELPRFMALVEAVVEVGIVDLYGARTDRPLAFLRKTIAVLEQGGIPLPPLTKVSGRSASG
;
A
#
# COMPACT_ATOMS: atom_id res chain seq x y z
N MET A 1 7.75 -1.08 18.60
CA MET A 1 6.97 -1.90 17.64
C MET A 1 6.03 -0.95 16.90
N TRP A 2 5.95 -1.01 15.57
CA TRP A 2 5.00 -0.20 14.80
C TRP A 2 3.60 -0.77 14.95
N ALA A 3 2.58 0.10 14.99
CA ALA A 3 1.20 -0.38 14.91
C ALA A 3 0.89 -0.83 13.47
N PRO A 4 -0.11 -1.73 13.25
CA PRO A 4 -0.54 -2.11 11.90
C PRO A 4 -0.89 -0.91 11.00
N VAL A 5 -1.50 0.13 11.60
CA VAL A 5 -1.80 1.39 10.91
C VAL A 5 -0.53 2.11 10.44
N ASP A 6 0.51 2.18 11.28
CA ASP A 6 1.79 2.80 10.91
C ASP A 6 2.45 2.03 9.75
N LEU A 7 2.39 0.69 9.78
CA LEU A 7 2.93 -0.16 8.72
C LEU A 7 2.22 0.13 7.39
N GLN A 8 0.89 0.21 7.38
CA GLN A 8 0.11 0.45 6.16
C GLN A 8 0.36 1.85 5.59
N VAL A 9 0.42 2.88 6.43
CA VAL A 9 0.69 4.25 5.98
C VAL A 9 2.11 4.37 5.42
N TYR A 10 3.09 3.72 6.05
CA TYR A 10 4.44 3.68 5.51
C TYR A 10 4.52 2.89 4.18
N ALA A 11 3.78 1.78 4.06
CA ALA A 11 3.68 1.04 2.80
C ALA A 11 3.09 1.91 1.67
N SER A 12 2.03 2.66 1.96
CA SER A 12 1.44 3.64 1.04
C SER A 12 2.47 4.71 0.62
N ALA A 13 3.25 5.23 1.56
CA ALA A 13 4.34 6.18 1.26
C ALA A 13 5.41 5.57 0.34
N CYS A 14 5.73 4.28 0.50
CA CYS A 14 6.65 3.59 -0.40
C CYS A 14 6.08 3.47 -1.83
N LEU A 15 4.80 3.12 -1.99
CA LEU A 15 4.14 3.09 -3.31
C LEU A 15 4.17 4.48 -3.96
N ARG A 16 3.82 5.52 -3.19
CA ARG A 16 3.88 6.91 -3.66
C ARG A 16 5.29 7.27 -4.14
N ARG A 17 6.31 6.90 -3.36
CA ARG A 17 7.71 7.15 -3.71
C ARG A 17 8.15 6.42 -4.98
N TYR A 18 7.67 5.20 -5.20
CA TYR A 18 7.89 4.47 -6.45
C TYR A 18 7.25 5.18 -7.65
N CYS A 19 6.01 5.64 -7.50
CA CYS A 19 5.31 6.39 -8.55
C CYS A 19 6.04 7.70 -8.88
N ASP A 20 6.41 8.48 -7.86
CA ASP A 20 7.14 9.74 -8.02
C ASP A 20 8.48 9.54 -8.75
N ALA A 21 9.24 8.50 -8.38
CA ALA A 21 10.55 8.22 -8.97
C ALA A 21 10.48 7.79 -10.44
N ASN A 22 9.38 7.17 -10.84
CA ASN A 22 9.16 6.69 -12.21
C ASN A 22 8.26 7.61 -13.04
N GLY A 23 7.82 8.75 -12.50
CA GLY A 23 6.92 9.68 -13.19
C GLY A 23 5.53 9.11 -13.46
N VAL A 24 5.09 8.12 -12.67
CA VAL A 24 3.82 7.42 -12.84
C VAL A 24 2.70 8.27 -12.24
N SER A 25 1.69 8.58 -13.05
CA SER A 25 0.50 9.30 -12.60
C SER A 25 -0.75 8.71 -13.25
N HIS A 26 -1.70 8.27 -12.42
CA HIS A 26 -2.96 7.68 -12.89
C HIS A 26 -4.04 7.75 -11.80
N ALA A 27 -5.28 8.09 -12.16
CA ALA A 27 -6.37 8.30 -11.21
C ALA A 27 -6.65 7.09 -10.31
N ALA A 28 -6.57 5.86 -10.86
CA ALA A 28 -6.73 4.64 -10.07
C ALA A 28 -5.63 4.44 -9.01
N ILE A 29 -4.40 4.89 -9.30
CA ILE A 29 -3.27 4.84 -8.35
C ILE A 29 -3.49 5.89 -7.25
N ASP A 30 -3.92 7.09 -7.63
CA ASP A 30 -4.23 8.17 -6.68
C ASP A 30 -5.36 7.76 -5.71
N ALA A 31 -6.42 7.13 -6.25
CA ALA A 31 -7.52 6.60 -5.46
C ALA A 31 -7.07 5.52 -4.48
N LEU A 32 -6.21 4.59 -4.92
CA LEU A 32 -5.61 3.58 -4.05
C LEU A 32 -4.78 4.22 -2.93
N LEU A 33 -3.85 5.11 -3.27
CA LEU A 33 -3.00 5.78 -2.27
C LEU A 33 -3.84 6.55 -1.23
N ALA A 34 -4.85 7.30 -1.68
CA ALA A 34 -5.76 8.01 -0.77
C ALA A 34 -6.52 7.04 0.15
N HIS A 35 -6.95 5.90 -0.37
CA HIS A 35 -7.62 4.87 0.42
C HIS A 35 -6.71 4.22 1.47
N LEU A 36 -5.47 3.89 1.09
CA LEU A 36 -4.49 3.29 2.01
C LEU A 36 -4.13 4.26 3.13
N ASP A 37 -3.98 5.55 2.83
CA ASP A 37 -3.70 6.59 3.83
C ASP A 37 -4.88 6.79 4.79
N ALA A 38 -6.12 6.58 4.32
CA ALA A 38 -7.34 6.74 5.13
C ALA A 38 -7.46 5.75 6.29
N ILE A 39 -6.66 4.66 6.33
CA ILE A 39 -6.63 3.73 7.46
C ILE A 39 -6.28 4.44 8.78
N ALA A 40 -5.50 5.52 8.72
CA ALA A 40 -5.10 6.32 9.88
C ALA A 40 -6.31 6.89 10.65
N VAL A 41 -7.38 7.22 9.93
CA VAL A 41 -8.60 7.83 10.49
C VAL A 41 -9.82 6.89 10.41
N ALA A 42 -9.63 5.66 9.96
CA ALA A 42 -10.69 4.67 9.83
C ALA A 42 -11.30 4.31 11.19
N ARG A 43 -12.62 4.38 11.28
CA ARG A 43 -13.38 3.98 12.47
C ARG A 43 -13.65 2.46 12.49
N SER A 44 -13.70 1.84 11.32
CA SER A 44 -13.94 0.41 11.11
C SER A 44 -12.95 -0.12 10.08
N LEU A 45 -12.05 -1.02 10.51
CA LEU A 45 -11.09 -1.66 9.60
C LEU A 45 -11.76 -2.63 8.60
N PRO A 46 -12.80 -3.42 8.98
CA PRO A 46 -13.55 -4.22 8.01
C PRO A 46 -14.21 -3.37 6.92
N GLU A 47 -14.78 -2.22 7.28
CA GLU A 47 -15.38 -1.29 6.32
C GLU A 47 -14.31 -0.65 5.43
N TRP A 48 -13.18 -0.22 6.00
CA TRP A 48 -12.04 0.24 5.22
C TRP A 48 -11.61 -0.82 4.20
N ALA A 49 -11.41 -2.08 4.62
CA ALA A 49 -11.00 -3.15 3.72
C ALA A 49 -12.07 -3.49 2.66
N SER A 50 -13.36 -3.35 2.95
CA SER A 50 -14.42 -3.57 1.96
C SER A 50 -14.45 -2.45 0.91
N GLN A 51 -14.27 -1.19 1.32
CA GLN A 51 -14.17 -0.07 0.38
C GLN A 51 -12.94 -0.18 -0.52
N GLY A 52 -11.80 -0.63 0.01
CA GLY A 52 -10.59 -0.85 -0.79
C GLY A 52 -10.76 -1.94 -1.85
N ALA A 53 -11.64 -2.92 -1.60
CA ALA A 53 -11.97 -3.97 -2.57
C ALA A 53 -12.72 -3.44 -3.79
N LEU A 54 -13.39 -2.28 -3.67
CA LEU A 54 -14.21 -1.69 -4.72
C LEU A 54 -13.41 -0.75 -5.64
N LEU A 55 -12.14 -0.50 -5.33
CA LEU A 55 -11.27 0.31 -6.17
C LEU A 55 -10.93 -0.41 -7.46
N GLU A 56 -10.80 0.34 -8.56
CA GLU A 56 -10.36 -0.20 -9.85
C GLU A 56 -8.98 -0.86 -9.74
N LEU A 57 -8.03 -0.20 -9.05
CA LEU A 57 -6.76 -0.79 -8.67
C LEU A 57 -6.82 -1.17 -7.19
N ASN A 58 -6.89 -2.47 -6.90
CA ASN A 58 -7.04 -2.96 -5.52
C ASN A 58 -5.97 -3.96 -5.08
N GLY A 59 -5.09 -4.44 -5.98
CA GLY A 59 -4.00 -5.35 -5.63
C GLY A 59 -4.42 -6.77 -5.24
N ARG A 60 -5.67 -7.19 -5.53
CA ARG A 60 -6.22 -8.49 -5.11
C ARG A 60 -6.34 -9.52 -6.23
N GLY A 61 -5.56 -9.34 -7.29
CA GLY A 61 -5.56 -10.20 -8.48
C GLY A 61 -6.60 -9.83 -9.54
N ASP A 62 -7.33 -8.73 -9.35
CA ASP A 62 -8.22 -8.18 -10.37
C ASP A 62 -7.44 -7.66 -11.58
N PRO A 63 -8.07 -7.58 -12.77
CA PRO A 63 -7.42 -7.05 -13.98
C PRO A 63 -6.88 -5.64 -13.76
N VAL A 64 -5.74 -5.35 -14.38
CA VAL A 64 -5.12 -4.02 -14.33
C VAL A 64 -6.06 -3.01 -15.00
N PRO A 65 -6.36 -1.85 -14.38
CA PRO A 65 -7.22 -0.84 -14.98
C PRO A 65 -6.66 -0.34 -16.32
N PRO A 66 -7.53 -0.03 -17.29
CA PRO A 66 -7.09 0.56 -18.56
C PRO A 66 -6.24 1.81 -18.35
N GLY A 67 -5.12 1.91 -19.06
CA GLY A 67 -4.23 3.08 -19.01
C GLY A 67 -3.17 3.03 -17.90
N VAL A 68 -3.28 2.17 -16.89
CA VAL A 68 -2.23 2.01 -15.86
C VAL A 68 -0.93 1.51 -16.47
N GLU A 69 -1.00 0.50 -17.36
CA GLU A 69 0.18 -0.01 -18.06
C GLU A 69 0.87 1.09 -18.89
N SER A 70 0.10 1.93 -19.58
CA SER A 70 0.64 3.03 -20.39
C SER A 70 1.23 4.17 -19.55
N ALA A 71 0.89 4.26 -18.26
CA ALA A 71 1.46 5.23 -17.32
C ALA A 71 2.78 4.75 -16.70
N LEU A 72 3.17 3.50 -16.94
CA LEU A 72 4.38 2.89 -16.40
C LEU A 72 5.51 2.87 -17.44
N PRO A 73 6.78 2.87 -16.99
CA PRO A 73 7.90 2.55 -17.88
C PRO A 73 7.73 1.16 -18.50
N ASP A 74 8.25 0.98 -19.72
CA ASP A 74 8.17 -0.28 -20.45
C ASP A 74 8.68 -1.46 -19.61
N GLY A 75 7.85 -2.50 -19.48
CA GLY A 75 8.20 -3.72 -18.74
C GLY A 75 8.10 -3.63 -17.21
N GLU A 76 7.73 -2.49 -16.64
CA GLU A 76 7.61 -2.34 -15.17
C GLU A 76 6.27 -2.85 -14.61
N LEU A 77 5.26 -3.12 -15.46
CA LEU A 77 3.94 -3.55 -15.01
C LEU A 77 3.96 -4.73 -14.01
N PRO A 78 4.70 -5.84 -14.24
CA PRO A 78 4.73 -6.95 -13.28
C PRO A 78 5.30 -6.54 -11.91
N ARG A 79 6.34 -5.71 -11.89
CA ARG A 79 6.95 -5.20 -10.65
C ARG A 79 6.01 -4.25 -9.93
N PHE A 80 5.36 -3.36 -10.67
CA PHE A 80 4.36 -2.45 -10.13
C PHE A 80 3.19 -3.22 -9.48
N MET A 81 2.65 -4.23 -10.16
CA MET A 81 1.55 -5.03 -9.61
C MET A 81 1.96 -5.82 -8.35
N ALA A 82 3.18 -6.37 -8.33
CA ALA A 82 3.72 -7.02 -7.14
C ALA A 82 3.90 -6.04 -5.96
N LEU A 83 4.29 -4.79 -6.25
CA LEU A 83 4.37 -3.73 -5.24
C LEU A 83 2.98 -3.34 -4.71
N VAL A 84 2.00 -3.18 -5.60
CA VAL A 84 0.61 -2.86 -5.24
C VAL A 84 0.01 -3.95 -4.35
N GLU A 85 0.15 -5.22 -4.73
CA GLU A 85 -0.28 -6.36 -3.91
C GLU A 85 0.38 -6.31 -2.53
N ALA A 86 1.71 -6.18 -2.49
CA ALA A 86 2.44 -6.17 -1.24
C ALA A 86 2.00 -5.02 -0.32
N VAL A 87 1.77 -3.82 -0.84
CA VAL A 87 1.34 -2.66 -0.07
C VAL A 87 -0.08 -2.82 0.48
N VAL A 88 -0.98 -3.39 -0.32
CA VAL A 88 -2.38 -3.65 0.08
C VAL A 88 -2.45 -4.71 1.19
N GLU A 89 -1.65 -5.77 1.09
CA GLU A 89 -1.66 -6.88 2.04
C GLU A 89 -1.15 -6.48 3.44
N VAL A 90 -0.36 -5.41 3.58
CA VAL A 90 0.12 -4.93 4.89
C VAL A 90 -1.02 -4.70 5.89
N GLY A 91 -2.12 -4.10 5.45
CA GLY A 91 -3.26 -3.74 6.29
C GLY A 91 -4.37 -4.78 6.31
N ILE A 92 -4.32 -5.80 5.44
CA ILE A 92 -5.40 -6.77 5.24
C ILE A 92 -5.05 -8.16 5.77
N VAL A 93 -3.79 -8.61 5.63
CA VAL A 93 -3.42 -10.02 5.80
C VAL A 93 -3.82 -10.63 7.15
N ASP A 94 -3.84 -9.82 8.21
CA ASP A 94 -4.21 -10.24 9.57
C ASP A 94 -5.56 -9.66 10.03
N LEU A 95 -6.30 -8.97 9.16
CA LEU A 95 -7.51 -8.21 9.53
C LEU A 95 -8.59 -9.08 10.18
N TYR A 96 -8.78 -10.29 9.67
CA TYR A 96 -9.80 -11.24 10.15
C TYR A 96 -9.21 -12.40 10.95
N GLY A 97 -7.91 -12.33 11.30
CA GLY A 97 -7.17 -13.43 11.88
C GLY A 97 -6.39 -13.05 13.14
N ALA A 98 -5.51 -13.96 13.56
CA ALA A 98 -4.55 -13.66 14.60
C ALA A 98 -3.54 -12.61 14.09
N ARG A 99 -3.02 -11.79 15.00
CA ARG A 99 -1.88 -10.92 14.69
C ARG A 99 -0.63 -11.76 14.48
N THR A 100 0.06 -11.56 13.37
CA THR A 100 1.26 -12.27 12.96
C THR A 100 2.33 -11.28 12.47
N ASP A 101 3.47 -11.80 12.02
CA ASP A 101 4.53 -11.01 11.39
C ASP A 101 4.31 -10.82 9.86
N ARG A 102 3.18 -11.29 9.31
CA ARG A 102 2.90 -11.18 7.87
C ARG A 102 2.81 -9.73 7.37
N PRO A 103 2.18 -8.77 8.07
CA PRO A 103 2.21 -7.37 7.67
C PRO A 103 3.64 -6.84 7.47
N LEU A 104 4.55 -7.24 8.37
CA LEU A 104 5.95 -6.85 8.29
C LEU A 104 6.68 -7.56 7.14
N ALA A 105 6.34 -8.81 6.83
CA ALA A 105 6.88 -9.50 5.67
C ALA A 105 6.48 -8.82 4.36
N PHE A 106 5.23 -8.38 4.22
CA PHE A 106 4.77 -7.60 3.07
C PHE A 106 5.41 -6.21 3.00
N LEU A 107 5.61 -5.56 4.15
CA LEU A 107 6.35 -4.31 4.18
C LEU A 107 7.81 -4.46 3.74
N ARG A 108 8.47 -5.55 4.13
CA ARG A 108 9.83 -5.87 3.66
C ARG A 108 9.87 -6.11 2.15
N LYS A 109 8.87 -6.78 1.58
CA LYS A 109 8.73 -6.93 0.11
C LYS A 109 8.59 -5.57 -0.57
N THR A 110 7.76 -4.69 -0.01
CA THR A 110 7.56 -3.31 -0.48
C THR A 110 8.89 -2.55 -0.51
N ILE A 111 9.64 -2.56 0.61
CA ILE A 111 10.97 -1.93 0.72
C ILE A 111 11.95 -2.50 -0.31
N ALA A 112 11.99 -3.83 -0.45
CA ALA A 112 12.90 -4.50 -1.37
C ALA A 112 12.68 -4.08 -2.84
N VAL A 113 11.43 -3.82 -3.25
CA VAL A 113 11.13 -3.30 -4.61
C VAL A 113 11.78 -1.93 -4.83
N LEU A 114 11.65 -1.01 -3.86
CA LEU A 114 12.26 0.32 -3.95
C LEU A 114 13.79 0.22 -3.99
N GLU A 115 14.38 -0.58 -3.10
CA GLU A 115 15.83 -0.76 -3.04
C GLU A 115 16.40 -1.36 -4.32
N GLN A 116 15.73 -2.36 -4.92
CA GLN A 116 16.13 -2.94 -6.20
C GLN A 116 16.03 -1.95 -7.36
N GLY A 117 15.14 -0.97 -7.26
CA GLY A 117 15.02 0.14 -8.22
C GLY A 117 15.97 1.32 -7.94
N GLY A 118 16.79 1.27 -6.89
CA GLY A 118 17.62 2.40 -6.47
C GLY A 118 16.82 3.60 -5.96
N ILE A 119 15.57 3.39 -5.56
CA ILE A 119 14.65 4.44 -5.10
C ILE A 119 14.85 4.64 -3.60
N PRO A 120 15.22 5.84 -3.13
CA PRO A 120 15.36 6.12 -1.70
C PRO A 120 14.04 5.93 -0.97
N LEU A 121 14.09 5.23 0.18
CA LEU A 121 12.93 5.02 1.04
C LEU A 121 12.36 6.34 1.58
N PRO A 122 11.03 6.43 1.78
CA PRO A 122 10.43 7.59 2.42
C PRO A 122 10.89 7.72 3.89
N PRO A 123 10.85 8.92 4.48
CA PRO A 123 11.19 9.09 5.89
C PRO A 123 10.22 8.32 6.78
N LEU A 124 10.74 7.74 7.87
CA LEU A 124 9.92 7.04 8.86
C LEU A 124 8.98 8.04 9.53
N THR A 125 7.70 7.98 9.19
CA THR A 125 6.66 8.80 9.80
C THR A 125 5.80 7.91 10.68
N LYS A 126 5.77 8.18 11.99
CA LYS A 126 4.82 7.53 12.89
C LYS A 126 3.51 8.30 12.86
N VAL A 127 2.41 7.60 12.64
CA VAL A 127 1.08 8.18 12.78
C VAL A 127 0.79 8.22 14.28
N SER A 128 0.97 9.38 14.90
CA SER A 128 0.64 9.54 16.32
C SER A 128 -0.87 9.44 16.50
N GLY A 129 -1.38 8.31 16.99
CA GLY A 129 -2.80 8.23 17.37
C GLY A 129 -3.43 6.83 17.48
N ARG A 130 -3.24 6.18 18.63
CA ARG A 130 -4.33 5.58 19.42
C ARG A 130 -3.77 5.19 20.79
N SER A 131 -4.01 6.05 21.79
CA SER A 131 -4.09 5.56 23.16
C SER A 131 -5.22 4.55 23.18
N ALA A 132 -4.91 3.29 23.46
CA ALA A 132 -5.91 2.29 23.80
C ALA A 132 -6.81 2.91 24.89
N SER A 133 -8.06 3.16 24.54
CA SER A 133 -9.05 3.72 25.45
C SER A 133 -10.11 2.65 25.66
N GLY A 134 -10.15 2.11 26.87
CA GLY A 134 -11.27 1.34 27.43
C GLY A 134 -11.35 -0.11 27.01
#